data_AF-A0A5C6PGC1-F1
#
_entry.id   AF-A0A5C6PGC1-F1
#
_cell.length_a   1.000
_cell.length_b   1.000
_cell.length_c   1.000
_cell.angle_alpha   90.00
_cell.angle_beta   90.00
_cell.angle_gamma   90.00
#
_symmetry.space_group_name_H-M   'P 1'
#
loop_
_entity.id
_entity.type
_entity.pdbx_description
1 polymer ?
#
loop_
_entity_poly.entity_id
_entity_poly.type
_entity_poly.pdbx_seq_one_letter_code
_entity_poly.pdbx_strand_id
1 'polypeptide(L)'
;MLHIYQSVMASTIFFAVVCWGAGIKAKDTNRLNKLIKNAGSVVGCNLANLDEVVRDRMVLKLRTIMDNPSHPLHNTVDKLRSSFSNRLLQPRCSKERYGKSFLPSAIKLYNSSKPTQ
;
A
#
# COMPACT_ATOMS: atom_id res chain seq x y z
N MET A 1 13.84 24.82 -6.51
CA MET A 1 14.61 23.72 -5.87
C MET A 1 13.83 22.98 -4.80
N LEU A 2 13.25 23.66 -3.80
CA LEU A 2 12.61 23.00 -2.65
C LEU A 2 11.40 22.10 -3.04
N HIS A 3 10.57 22.52 -4.00
CA HIS A 3 9.45 21.68 -4.50
C HIS A 3 9.89 20.40 -5.19
N ILE A 4 11.02 20.41 -5.92
CA ILE A 4 11.56 19.22 -6.60
C ILE A 4 12.07 18.23 -5.54
N TYR A 5 12.79 18.72 -4.54
CA TYR A 5 13.26 17.90 -3.43
C TYR A 5 12.10 17.22 -2.68
N GLN A 6 11.05 17.98 -2.35
CA GLN A 6 9.87 17.44 -1.68
C GLN A 6 9.17 16.38 -2.54
N SER A 7 8.98 16.63 -3.84
CA SER A 7 8.34 15.68 -4.75
C SER A 7 9.14 14.38 -4.87
N VAL A 8 10.45 14.47 -5.08
CA VAL A 8 11.34 13.30 -5.20
C VAL A 8 11.35 12.51 -3.90
N MET A 9 11.63 13.13 -2.76
CA MET A 9 11.65 12.44 -1.46
C MET A 9 10.31 11.80 -1.12
N ALA A 10 9.20 12.51 -1.33
CA ALA A 10 7.87 11.96 -1.09
C ALA A 10 7.60 10.73 -1.98
N SER A 11 7.92 10.79 -3.27
CA SER A 11 7.75 9.67 -4.19
C SER A 11 8.57 8.44 -3.78
N THR A 12 9.83 8.63 -3.39
CA THR A 12 10.71 7.54 -2.91
C THR A 12 10.17 6.91 -1.64
N ILE A 13 9.74 7.72 -0.67
CA ILE A 13 9.18 7.23 0.59
C ILE A 13 7.88 6.47 0.34
N PHE A 14 6.95 7.02 -0.45
CA PHE A 14 5.69 6.34 -0.76
C PHE A 14 5.91 5.05 -1.55
N PHE A 15 6.88 5.03 -2.46
CA PHE A 15 7.26 3.79 -3.15
C PHE A 15 7.78 2.74 -2.16
N ALA A 16 8.64 3.14 -1.22
CA ALA A 16 9.14 2.23 -0.19
C ALA A 16 8.02 1.67 0.71
N VAL A 17 7.05 2.51 1.07
CA VAL A 17 5.86 2.09 1.82
C VAL A 17 5.07 1.02 1.06
N VAL A 18 4.89 1.18 -0.26
CA VAL A 18 4.19 0.19 -1.09
C VAL A 18 4.98 -1.13 -1.21
N CYS A 19 6.30 -1.07 -1.29
CA CYS A 19 7.14 -2.26 -1.45
C CYS A 19 7.34 -3.06 -0.15
N TRP A 20 7.51 -2.38 0.99
CA TRP A 20 7.90 -3.01 2.26
C TRP A 20 6.91 -2.80 3.41
N GLY A 21 5.85 -2.01 3.22
CA GLY A 21 4.92 -1.64 4.28
C GLY A 21 4.29 -2.84 5.01
N ALA A 22 3.88 -3.88 4.28
CA ALA A 22 3.31 -5.10 4.87
C ALA A 22 4.35 -5.99 5.58
N GLY A 23 5.64 -5.74 5.35
CA GLY A 23 6.77 -6.45 5.94
C GLY A 23 7.37 -5.80 7.19
N ILE A 24 6.93 -4.59 7.55
CA ILE A 24 7.51 -3.84 8.67
C ILE A 24 7.21 -4.54 10.00
N LYS A 25 8.23 -4.57 10.87
CA LYS A 25 8.12 -5.10 12.24
C LYS A 25 7.38 -4.10 13.13
N ALA A 26 6.58 -4.60 14.08
CA ALA A 26 5.84 -3.77 15.03
C ALA A 26 6.72 -2.75 15.77
N LYS A 27 7.96 -3.12 16.14
CA LYS A 27 8.93 -2.20 16.74
C LYS A 27 9.21 -0.99 15.85
N ASP A 28 9.38 -1.20 14.55
CA ASP A 28 9.68 -0.13 13.60
C ASP A 28 8.42 0.66 13.23
N THR A 29 7.25 0.01 13.13
CA THR A 29 5.95 0.70 13.03
C THR A 29 5.76 1.69 14.18
N ASN A 30 6.02 1.26 15.42
CA ASN A 30 5.87 2.11 16.59
C ASN A 30 6.86 3.29 16.59
N ARG A 31 8.09 3.08 16.11
CA ARG A 31 9.08 4.16 15.97
C ARG A 31 8.64 5.17 14.91
N LEU A 32 8.15 4.72 13.76
CA LEU A 32 7.65 5.59 12.69
C LEU A 32 6.39 6.36 13.13
N ASN A 33 5.45 5.70 13.80
CA ASN A 33 4.24 6.36 14.32
C ASN A 33 4.58 7.45 15.37
N LYS A 34 5.63 7.27 16.19
CA LYS A 34 6.11 8.34 17.08
C LYS A 34 6.63 9.54 16.30
N LEU A 35 7.40 9.32 15.23
CA LEU A 35 7.90 10.39 14.37
C LEU A 35 6.74 11.12 13.66
N ILE A 36 5.77 10.38 13.14
CA ILE A 36 4.56 10.93 12.52
C ILE A 36 3.79 11.80 13.52
N LYS A 37 3.60 11.30 14.75
CA LYS A 37 2.92 12.07 15.82
C LYS A 37 3.66 13.36 16.16
N ASN A 38 4.98 13.29 16.31
CA ASN A 38 5.81 14.48 16.59
C ASN A 38 5.74 15.49 15.43
N ALA A 39 5.80 15.03 14.18
CA ALA A 39 5.62 15.89 13.01
C ALA A 39 4.23 16.54 12.98
N GLY A 40 3.18 15.77 13.33
CA GLY A 40 1.82 16.31 13.49
C GLY A 40 1.73 17.40 14.56
N SER A 41 2.42 17.23 15.69
CA SER A 41 2.50 18.27 16.73
C SER A 41 3.18 19.56 16.25
N VAL A 42 4.23 19.45 15.41
CA VAL A 42 4.91 20.63 14.84
C VAL A 42 4.04 21.34 13.80
N VAL A 43 3.33 20.58 12.96
CA VAL A 43 2.47 21.14 11.91
C VAL A 43 1.09 21.57 12.46
N GLY A 44 0.74 21.15 13.68
CA GLY A 44 -0.52 21.49 14.34
C GLY A 44 -1.71 20.66 13.87
N CYS A 45 -1.49 19.49 13.25
CA CYS A 45 -2.57 18.62 12.78
C CYS A 45 -2.25 17.13 13.00
N ASN A 46 -3.30 16.31 13.12
CA ASN A 46 -3.14 14.87 13.19
C ASN A 46 -2.81 14.31 11.81
N LEU A 47 -1.63 13.70 11.69
CA LEU A 47 -1.21 13.00 10.48
C LEU A 47 -1.68 11.54 10.50
N ALA A 48 -1.96 10.99 9.32
CA ALA A 48 -2.30 9.57 9.15
C ALA A 48 -1.18 8.67 9.70
N ASN A 49 -1.55 7.63 10.44
CA ASN A 49 -0.58 6.67 10.96
C ASN A 49 -0.01 5.81 9.82
N LEU A 50 1.07 5.07 10.12
CA LEU A 50 1.75 4.26 9.11
C LEU A 50 0.83 3.22 8.47
N ASP A 51 -0.05 2.59 9.22
CA ASP A 51 -0.93 1.52 8.71
C ASP A 51 -1.96 2.08 7.71
N GLU A 52 -2.51 3.26 7.99
CA GLU A 52 -3.38 3.99 7.06
C GLU A 52 -2.63 4.36 5.78
N VAL A 53 -1.42 4.90 5.89
CA VAL A 53 -0.60 5.28 4.72
C VAL A 53 -0.25 4.03 3.90
N VAL A 54 0.14 2.93 4.53
CA VAL A 54 0.41 1.64 3.86
C VAL A 54 -0.83 1.18 3.11
N ARG A 55 -1.98 1.13 3.79
CA ARG A 55 -3.24 0.68 3.21
C ARG A 55 -3.64 1.52 2.01
N ASP A 56 -3.71 2.84 2.17
CA ASP A 56 -4.23 3.73 1.16
C ASP A 56 -3.30 3.76 -0.06
N ARG A 57 -1.98 3.76 0.16
CA ARG A 57 -0.99 3.73 -0.94
C ARG A 57 -0.96 2.40 -1.67
N MET A 58 -1.05 1.27 -0.97
CA MET A 58 -1.10 -0.05 -1.60
C MET A 58 -2.36 -0.20 -2.46
N VAL A 59 -3.52 0.17 -1.92
CA VAL A 59 -4.80 0.11 -2.63
C VAL A 59 -4.80 1.05 -3.83
N LEU A 60 -4.30 2.29 -3.67
CA LEU A 60 -4.17 3.23 -4.78
C LEU A 60 -3.28 2.68 -5.88
N LYS A 61 -2.09 2.16 -5.54
CA LYS A 61 -1.17 1.60 -6.53
C LYS A 61 -1.78 0.40 -7.25
N LEU A 62 -2.52 -0.46 -6.54
CA LEU A 62 -3.21 -1.60 -7.15
C LEU A 62 -4.27 -1.13 -8.14
N ARG A 63 -5.08 -0.13 -7.79
CA ARG A 63 -6.06 0.47 -8.72
C ARG A 63 -5.38 1.06 -9.96
N THR A 64 -4.29 1.80 -9.79
CA THR A 64 -3.51 2.33 -10.93
C THR A 64 -2.99 1.22 -11.86
N ILE A 65 -2.65 0.04 -11.33
CA ILE A 65 -2.25 -1.12 -12.14
C ILE A 65 -3.46 -1.71 -12.88
N MET A 66 -4.60 -1.82 -12.20
CA MET A 66 -5.86 -2.30 -12.80
C MET A 66 -6.36 -1.37 -13.91
N ASP A 67 -6.17 -0.06 -13.76
CA ASP A 67 -6.67 0.94 -14.71
C ASP A 67 -5.68 1.23 -15.86
N ASN A 68 -4.47 0.65 -15.83
CA ASN A 68 -3.43 0.85 -16.85
C ASN A 68 -3.09 -0.46 -17.59
N PRO A 69 -3.67 -0.71 -18.78
CA PRO A 69 -3.41 -1.90 -19.58
C PRO A 69 -1.94 -2.10 -19.99
N SER A 70 -1.18 -1.02 -20.12
CA SER A 70 0.25 -1.08 -20.47
C SER A 70 1.15 -1.42 -19.27
N HIS A 71 0.60 -1.50 -18.05
CA HIS A 71 1.39 -1.83 -16.87
C HIS A 71 1.82 -3.31 -16.89
N PRO A 72 3.08 -3.64 -16.59
CA PRO A 72 3.60 -5.02 -16.68
C PRO A 72 2.84 -6.03 -15.80
N LEU A 73 2.27 -5.57 -14.67
CA LEU A 73 1.45 -6.39 -13.78
C LEU A 73 -0.06 -6.39 -14.10
N HIS A 74 -0.52 -5.62 -15.09
CA HIS A 74 -1.96 -5.49 -15.40
C HIS A 74 -2.61 -6.85 -15.66
N ASN A 75 -2.07 -7.60 -16.62
CA ASN A 75 -2.58 -8.93 -16.98
C ASN A 75 -2.53 -9.93 -15.81
N THR A 76 -1.58 -9.79 -14.90
CA THR A 76 -1.50 -10.63 -13.70
C THR A 76 -2.65 -10.33 -12.75
N VAL A 77 -2.94 -9.04 -12.51
CA VAL A 77 -4.03 -8.62 -11.62
C VAL A 77 -5.39 -8.92 -12.25
N ASP A 78 -5.53 -8.72 -13.55
CA ASP A 78 -6.79 -8.98 -14.27
C ASP A 78 -7.18 -10.46 -14.24
N LYS A 79 -6.21 -11.39 -14.37
CA LYS A 79 -6.44 -12.83 -14.17
C LYS A 79 -6.91 -13.21 -12.77
N LEU A 80 -6.67 -12.36 -11.77
CA LEU A 80 -7.14 -12.57 -10.40
C LEU A 80 -8.53 -11.96 -10.18
N ARG A 81 -9.13 -11.30 -11.17
CA ARG A 81 -10.47 -10.73 -11.04
C ARG A 81 -11.49 -11.85 -10.97
N SER A 82 -12.32 -11.83 -9.92
CA SER A 82 -13.42 -12.79 -9.80
C SER A 82 -14.53 -12.42 -10.78
N SER A 83 -15.06 -13.40 -11.52
CA SER A 83 -16.24 -13.20 -12.38
C SER A 83 -17.54 -13.08 -11.59
N PHE A 84 -17.56 -13.55 -10.34
CA PHE A 84 -18.75 -13.59 -9.48
C PHE A 84 -18.83 -12.43 -8.50
N SER A 85 -17.72 -11.71 -8.28
CA SER A 85 -17.66 -10.63 -7.32
C SER A 85 -16.69 -9.54 -7.75
N ASN A 86 -16.89 -8.33 -7.23
CA ASN A 86 -15.97 -7.21 -7.46
C ASN A 86 -14.65 -7.31 -6.64
N ARG A 87 -14.27 -8.53 -6.21
CA ARG A 87 -13.07 -8.84 -5.42
C ARG A 87 -11.98 -9.48 -6.28
N LEU A 88 -10.76 -9.43 -5.79
CA LEU A 88 -9.60 -10.12 -6.39
C LEU A 88 -9.32 -11.42 -5.65
N LEU A 89 -9.06 -12.49 -6.39
CA LEU A 89 -8.66 -13.80 -5.87
C LEU A 89 -7.27 -13.70 -5.23
N GLN A 90 -7.12 -14.30 -4.05
CA GLN A 90 -5.86 -14.29 -3.34
C GLN A 90 -4.86 -15.27 -3.97
N PRO A 91 -3.65 -14.83 -4.33
CA PRO A 91 -2.58 -15.73 -4.75
C PRO A 91 -2.22 -16.70 -3.63
N ARG A 92 -1.94 -17.97 -3.98
CA ARG A 92 -1.43 -18.93 -3.01
C ARG A 92 -0.06 -18.48 -2.49
N CYS A 93 0.04 -18.32 -1.17
CA CYS A 93 1.26 -17.88 -0.50
C CYS A 93 1.81 -18.98 0.40
N SER A 94 2.83 -19.69 -0.05
CA SER A 94 3.50 -20.72 0.77
C SER A 94 4.58 -20.13 1.69
N LYS A 95 5.23 -19.04 1.28
CA LYS A 95 6.31 -18.39 2.04
C LYS A 95 5.84 -17.07 2.60
N GLU A 96 6.15 -16.80 3.87
CA GLU A 96 5.79 -15.53 4.54
C GLU A 96 6.33 -14.30 3.80
N ARG A 97 7.56 -14.39 3.26
CA ARG A 97 8.14 -13.33 2.43
C ARG A 97 7.27 -12.96 1.24
N TYR A 98 6.69 -13.95 0.56
CA TYR A 98 5.79 -13.67 -0.58
C TYR A 98 4.44 -13.15 -0.09
N GLY A 99 3.88 -13.71 0.99
CA GLY A 99 2.64 -13.22 1.59
C GLY A 99 2.70 -11.76 2.02
N LYS A 100 3.88 -11.27 2.45
CA LYS A 100 4.13 -9.87 2.82
C LYS A 100 4.62 -8.99 1.66
N SER A 101 4.68 -9.53 0.44
CA SER A 101 4.99 -8.72 -0.76
C SER A 101 3.77 -7.93 -1.23
N PHE A 102 4.01 -7.01 -2.17
CA PHE A 102 2.98 -6.09 -2.67
C PHE A 102 1.68 -6.79 -3.11
N LEU A 103 1.75 -7.79 -4.01
CA LEU A 103 0.53 -8.34 -4.62
C LEU A 103 -0.42 -9.00 -3.61
N PRO A 104 -0.02 -10.00 -2.80
CA PRO A 104 -0.94 -10.62 -1.85
C PRO A 104 -1.44 -9.63 -0.77
N SER A 105 -0.57 -8.73 -0.33
CA SER A 105 -0.92 -7.74 0.69
C SER A 105 -1.90 -6.69 0.16
N ALA A 106 -1.64 -6.13 -1.02
CA ALA A 106 -2.52 -5.15 -1.64
C ALA A 106 -3.90 -5.74 -1.99
N ILE A 107 -3.94 -6.99 -2.48
CA ILE A 107 -5.20 -7.70 -2.76
C ILE A 107 -6.01 -7.90 -1.46
N LYS A 108 -5.34 -8.27 -0.36
CA LYS A 108 -5.99 -8.42 0.95
C LYS A 108 -6.64 -7.11 1.38
N LEU A 109 -5.89 -6.01 1.34
CA LEU A 109 -6.36 -4.69 1.74
C LEU A 109 -7.47 -4.17 0.82
N TYR A 110 -7.34 -4.39 -0.50
CA TYR A 110 -8.37 -4.03 -1.47
C TYR A 110 -9.69 -4.74 -1.20
N ASN A 111 -9.66 -6.05 -0.94
CA ASN A 111 -10.87 -6.82 -0.64
C ASN A 111 -11.50 -6.39 0.70
N SER A 112 -10.69 -6.07 1.71
CA SER A 112 -11.17 -5.55 3.00
C SER A 112 -11.72 -4.13 2.92
N SER A 113 -11.30 -3.33 1.93
CA SER A 113 -11.75 -1.95 1.75
C SER A 113 -13.12 -1.82 1.08
N LYS A 114 -13.67 -2.91 0.52
CA LYS A 114 -14.99 -2.90 -0.11
C LYS A 114 -16.05 -3.44 0.86
N PRO A 115 -17.22 -2.78 0.99
CA PRO A 115 -18.33 -3.36 1.73
C PRO A 115 -18.69 -4.72 1.11
N THR A 116 -18.90 -5.72 1.96
CA THR A 116 -19.47 -7.01 1.57
C THR A 116 -20.88 -6.71 1.05
N GLN A 117 -21.10 -6.90 -0.26
CA GLN A 117 -22.45 -6.99 -0.82
C GLN A 117 -23.15 -8.23 -0.27
#